data_AF-A0A3D0WCZ4-F1
#
_entry.id   AF-A0A3D0WCZ4-F1
#
_cell.length_a   1.000
_cell.length_b   1.000
_cell.length_c   1.000
_cell.angle_alpha   90.00
_cell.angle_beta   90.00
_cell.angle_gamma   90.00
#
_symmetry.space_group_name_H-M   'P 1'
#
loop_
_entity.id
_entity.type
_entity.pdbx_description
1 polymer ?
#
loop_
_entity_poly.entity_id
_entity_poly.type
_entity_poly.pdbx_seq_one_letter_code
_entity_poly.pdbx_strand_id
1 'polypeptide(L)'
;MARYDPAMTTLSPEDAGRRNLLLLVQLRWLAVAGQMATILGVQFGLGVELPILPMFATLGLLIGLNLVQLLSERRRAVTNNQLFAALLIDVGALTIQLYLSGGATNPFVGLFLLQVVLGAILLKPVTSWAMVAVTSGAFAGLTVDYHRLDLPPAMASNHSLPYLIGNWFNFTLAAVLIVLFVTRIARNLSERDARLAALRQQSAETEHIVRMGLLASGAAHELGTPLSTVAVALGDWARDPAIAGDPARAEELADMTAEIARCKAILSGILLAAGEVTGDAPERTTLRRFLSGIVKRWDEGHPGLVRFEDRLGPDRAIVADRALSQALVNVLDNAAEAGARA
;
A
#
# COMPACT_ATOMS: atom_id res chain seq x y z
N MET A 1 -18.86 1.71 -14.83
CA MET A 1 -17.37 1.84 -14.78
C MET A 1 -16.99 2.90 -13.76
N ALA A 2 -16.72 2.48 -12.52
CA ALA A 2 -16.23 3.37 -11.48
C ALA A 2 -14.81 3.82 -11.83
N ARG A 3 -14.55 5.12 -11.73
CA ARG A 3 -13.19 5.67 -11.84
C ARG A 3 -12.32 5.03 -10.77
N TYR A 4 -11.34 4.28 -11.24
CA TYR A 4 -10.16 3.90 -10.48
C TYR A 4 -9.48 5.19 -9.99
N ASP A 5 -9.61 5.47 -8.69
CA ASP A 5 -8.92 6.56 -8.03
C ASP A 5 -7.47 6.13 -7.77
N PRO A 6 -6.46 6.73 -8.42
CA PRO A 6 -5.08 6.28 -8.36
C PRO A 6 -4.38 6.79 -7.09
N ALA A 7 -5.04 6.68 -5.93
CA ALA A 7 -4.38 6.75 -4.63
C ALA A 7 -3.72 5.39 -4.30
N MET A 8 -3.19 4.69 -5.30
CA MET A 8 -2.16 3.67 -5.09
C MET A 8 -0.93 4.41 -4.59
N THR A 9 -0.82 4.52 -3.27
CA THR A 9 0.44 4.86 -2.62
C THR A 9 1.33 3.62 -2.65
N THR A 10 1.60 3.10 -3.85
CA THR A 10 2.85 2.37 -4.10
C THR A 10 3.92 3.38 -3.75
N LEU A 11 4.65 3.16 -2.66
CA LEU A 11 5.82 3.97 -2.32
C LEU A 11 6.64 4.11 -3.60
N SER A 12 6.63 5.30 -4.21
CA SER A 12 7.42 5.53 -5.41
C SER A 12 8.86 5.17 -5.05
N PRO A 13 9.66 4.56 -5.96
CA PRO A 13 11.10 4.37 -5.72
C PRO A 13 11.79 5.65 -5.21
N GLU A 14 11.24 6.82 -5.59
CA GLU A 14 11.66 8.14 -5.11
C GLU A 14 11.37 8.38 -3.62
N ASP A 15 10.23 7.92 -3.10
CA ASP A 15 9.87 8.03 -1.68
C ASP A 15 10.72 7.10 -0.81
N ALA A 16 11.06 5.92 -1.32
CA ALA A 16 11.94 4.97 -0.64
C ALA A 16 13.38 5.50 -0.55
N GLY A 17 13.92 6.04 -1.65
CA GLY A 17 15.24 6.66 -1.67
C GLY A 17 15.36 7.83 -0.70
N ARG A 18 14.35 8.70 -0.66
CA ARG A 18 14.30 9.85 0.26
C ARG A 18 14.23 9.42 1.73
N ARG A 19 13.43 8.40 2.07
CA ARG A 19 13.37 7.86 3.44
C ARG A 19 14.71 7.25 3.88
N ASN A 20 15.38 6.53 2.98
CA ASN A 20 16.70 5.96 3.25
C ASN A 20 17.74 7.06 3.47
N LEU A 21 17.66 8.16 2.73
CA LEU A 21 18.55 9.29 2.94
C LEU A 21 18.30 10.02 4.26
N LEU A 22 17.04 10.27 4.60
CA LEU A 22 16.70 10.88 5.90
C LEU A 22 17.21 10.02 7.06
N LEU A 23 17.14 8.70 6.92
CA LEU A 23 17.71 7.76 7.87
C LEU A 23 19.24 7.91 7.95
N LEU A 24 19.97 8.02 6.84
CA LEU A 24 21.41 8.32 6.86
C LEU A 24 21.71 9.63 7.58
N VAL A 25 20.97 10.70 7.28
CA VAL A 25 21.16 12.02 7.90
C VAL A 25 20.95 11.95 9.41
N GLN A 26 19.91 11.26 9.88
CA GLN A 26 19.64 11.06 11.31
C GLN A 26 20.75 10.25 11.99
N LEU A 27 21.23 9.19 11.34
CA LEU A 27 22.29 8.36 11.89
C LEU A 27 23.63 9.09 11.92
N ARG A 28 23.93 9.92 10.93
CA ARG A 28 25.12 10.76 10.93
C ARG A 28 25.08 11.77 12.08
N TRP A 29 23.94 12.38 12.38
CA TRP A 29 23.80 13.24 13.55
C TRP A 29 24.07 12.50 14.86
N LEU A 30 23.51 11.29 15.01
CA LEU A 30 23.77 10.44 16.17
C LEU A 30 25.26 10.07 16.28
N ALA A 31 25.89 9.71 15.16
CA ALA A 31 27.30 9.36 15.11
C ALA A 31 28.20 10.54 15.46
N VAL A 32 27.95 11.73 14.90
CA VAL A 32 28.68 12.96 15.21
C VAL A 32 28.53 13.33 16.68
N ALA A 33 27.32 13.25 17.23
CA ALA A 33 27.09 13.53 18.65
C ALA A 33 27.83 12.52 19.55
N GLY A 34 27.77 11.24 19.22
CA GLY A 34 28.50 10.18 19.93
C GLY A 34 30.02 10.38 19.87
N GLN A 35 30.58 10.60 18.68
CA GLN A 35 32.01 10.86 18.49
C GLN A 35 32.46 12.11 19.25
N MET A 36 31.69 13.19 19.20
CA MET A 36 31.98 14.40 19.95
C MET A 36 32.00 14.14 21.46
N ALA A 37 31.00 13.42 21.99
CA ALA A 37 30.96 13.05 23.40
C ALA A 37 32.15 12.16 23.80
N THR A 38 32.52 11.18 22.96
CA THR A 38 33.67 10.30 23.20
C THR A 38 34.99 11.07 23.19
N ILE A 39 35.23 11.94 22.20
CA ILE A 39 36.46 12.74 22.10
C ILE A 39 36.62 13.61 23.34
N LEU A 40 35.56 14.34 23.73
CA LEU A 40 35.59 15.19 24.92
C LEU A 40 35.78 14.37 26.20
N GLY A 41 35.10 13.22 26.32
CA GLY A 41 35.22 12.34 27.47
C GLY A 41 36.63 11.74 27.63
N VAL A 42 37.29 11.37 26.53
CA VAL A 42 38.66 10.85 26.55
C VAL A 42 39.67 11.97 26.84
N GLN A 43 39.54 13.13 26.17
CA GLN A 43 40.45 14.26 26.34
C GLN A 43 40.41 14.82 27.78
N PHE A 44 39.21 15.09 28.30
CA PHE A 44 39.05 15.77 29.60
C PHE A 44 38.81 14.81 30.77
N GLY A 45 38.23 13.64 30.53
CA GLY A 45 37.92 12.66 31.58
C GLY A 45 39.04 11.66 31.84
N LEU A 46 39.72 11.19 30.77
CA LEU A 46 40.81 10.21 30.88
C LEU A 46 42.21 10.86 30.79
N GLY A 47 42.29 12.13 30.41
CA GLY A 47 43.55 12.87 30.30
C GLY A 47 44.46 12.39 29.19
N VAL A 48 43.91 11.78 28.14
CA VAL A 48 44.67 11.33 26.97
C VAL A 48 44.79 12.49 25.98
N GLU A 49 46.01 12.81 25.57
CA GLU A 49 46.26 13.88 24.60
C GLU A 49 45.88 13.43 23.18
N LEU A 50 44.67 13.79 22.75
CA LEU A 50 44.20 13.55 21.40
C LEU A 50 44.53 14.75 20.49
N PRO A 51 44.83 14.52 19.20
CA PRO A 51 44.95 15.59 18.22
C PRO A 51 43.55 16.15 17.88
N ILE A 52 43.01 16.99 18.77
CA ILE A 52 41.62 17.48 18.71
C ILE A 52 41.31 18.26 17.43
N LEU A 53 42.27 19.01 16.91
CA LEU A 53 42.04 19.89 15.75
C LEU A 53 41.67 19.09 14.49
N PRO A 54 42.46 18.09 14.03
CA PRO A 54 42.07 17.26 12.88
C PRO A 54 40.83 16.39 13.15
N MET A 55 40.59 15.97 14.40
CA MET A 55 39.37 15.24 14.76
C MET A 55 38.11 16.11 14.60
N PHE A 56 38.12 17.34 15.12
CA PHE A 56 36.99 18.27 14.96
C PHE A 56 36.85 18.77 13.52
N ALA A 57 37.95 18.92 12.76
CA ALA A 57 37.88 19.24 11.34
C ALA A 57 37.13 18.14 10.56
N THR A 58 37.38 16.88 10.88
CA THR A 58 36.68 15.73 10.28
C THR A 58 35.19 15.72 10.64
N LEU A 59 34.84 16.01 11.90
CA LEU A 59 33.44 16.17 12.32
C LEU A 59 32.76 17.36 11.63
N GLY A 60 33.46 18.48 11.50
CA GLY A 60 32.98 19.67 10.80
C GLY A 60 32.67 19.40 9.33
N LEU A 61 33.53 18.62 8.66
CA LEU A 61 33.29 18.15 7.30
C LEU A 61 32.02 17.29 7.22
N LEU A 62 31.86 16.31 8.11
CA LEU A 62 30.66 15.46 8.17
C LEU A 62 29.39 16.28 8.39
N ILE A 63 29.41 17.24 9.32
CA ILE A 63 28.28 18.15 9.59
C ILE A 63 27.97 18.98 8.35
N GLY A 64 28.98 19.59 7.73
CA GLY A 64 28.82 20.41 6.53
C GLY A 64 28.21 19.62 5.38
N LEU A 65 28.72 18.43 5.09
CA LEU A 65 28.17 17.53 4.07
C LEU A 65 26.73 17.12 4.40
N ASN A 66 26.43 16.84 5.67
CA ASN A 66 25.07 16.51 6.10
C ASN A 66 24.08 17.66 5.90
N LEU A 67 24.50 18.90 6.17
CA LEU A 67 23.69 20.09 5.95
C LEU A 67 23.46 20.36 4.45
N VAL A 68 24.50 20.23 3.63
CA VAL A 68 24.37 20.33 2.17
C VAL A 68 23.39 19.29 1.64
N GLN A 69 23.49 18.05 2.14
CA GLN A 69 22.61 16.96 1.77
C GLN A 69 21.15 17.25 2.18
N LEU A 70 20.91 17.80 3.38
CA LEU A 70 19.59 18.21 3.84
C LEU A 70 18.98 19.36 3.01
N LEU A 71 19.82 20.30 2.55
CA LEU A 71 19.40 21.47 1.77
C LEU A 71 19.15 21.15 0.29
N SER A 72 19.94 20.24 -0.30
CA SER A 72 19.87 19.88 -1.72
C SER A 72 18.65 19.03 -2.09
N GLU A 73 17.98 18.42 -1.12
CA GLU A 73 17.09 17.26 -1.32
C GLU A 73 15.59 17.58 -1.37
N ARG A 74 15.20 18.83 -1.64
CA ARG A 74 13.77 19.17 -1.82
C ARG A 74 13.18 18.71 -3.16
N ARG A 75 13.97 18.20 -4.13
CA ARG A 75 13.50 18.08 -5.54
C ARG A 75 13.98 16.88 -6.39
N ARG A 76 14.72 15.88 -5.90
CA ARG A 76 15.22 14.77 -6.76
C ARG A 76 15.20 13.40 -6.11
N ALA A 77 15.00 12.37 -6.93
CA ALA A 77 15.08 10.97 -6.55
C ALA A 77 16.52 10.59 -6.15
N VAL A 78 16.68 9.95 -4.99
CA VAL A 78 17.98 9.51 -4.47
C VAL A 78 18.40 8.20 -5.13
N THR A 79 19.61 8.17 -5.69
CA THR A 79 20.18 7.00 -6.36
C THR A 79 21.00 6.14 -5.40
N ASN A 80 21.13 4.84 -5.70
CA ASN A 80 22.00 3.91 -4.94
C ASN A 80 23.45 4.42 -4.87
N ASN A 81 23.95 5.07 -5.93
CA ASN A 81 25.31 5.59 -5.97
C ASN A 81 25.51 6.76 -5.00
N GLN A 82 24.50 7.62 -4.82
CA GLN A 82 24.55 8.69 -3.82
C GLN A 82 24.56 8.13 -2.40
N LEU A 83 23.75 7.10 -2.12
CA LEU A 83 23.76 6.41 -0.82
C LEU A 83 25.12 5.75 -0.55
N PHE A 84 25.69 5.09 -1.57
CA PHE A 84 27.00 4.46 -1.46
C PHE A 84 28.11 5.49 -1.20
N ALA A 85 28.13 6.59 -1.96
CA ALA A 85 29.09 7.67 -1.77
C ALA A 85 28.97 8.31 -0.38
N ALA A 86 27.75 8.51 0.12
CA ALA A 86 27.53 9.03 1.46
C ALA A 86 28.10 8.10 2.55
N LEU A 87 27.89 6.79 2.42
CA LEU A 87 28.45 5.80 3.35
C LEU A 87 29.98 5.69 3.24
N LEU A 88 30.56 5.84 2.04
CA LEU A 88 32.01 5.89 1.89
C LEU A 88 32.64 7.08 2.61
N ILE A 89 31.96 8.23 2.60
CA ILE A 89 32.37 9.41 3.37
C ILE A 89 32.32 9.10 4.87
N ASP A 90 31.26 8.44 5.34
CA ASP A 90 31.12 8.06 6.75
C ASP A 90 32.22 7.06 7.17
N VAL A 91 32.54 6.08 6.33
CA VAL A 91 33.65 5.15 6.54
C VAL A 91 34.99 5.89 6.56
N GLY A 92 35.26 6.77 5.60
CA GLY A 92 36.51 7.53 5.54
C GLY A 92 36.68 8.44 6.76
N ALA A 93 35.62 9.11 7.19
CA ALA A 93 35.65 9.92 8.39
C ALA A 93 35.89 9.08 9.65
N LEU A 94 35.22 7.92 9.78
CA LEU A 94 35.48 6.98 10.87
C LEU A 94 36.93 6.47 10.84
N THR A 95 37.48 6.13 9.67
CA THR A 95 38.87 5.72 9.50
C THR A 95 39.83 6.80 9.98
N ILE A 96 39.59 8.07 9.63
CA ILE A 96 40.41 9.20 10.10
C ILE A 96 40.32 9.34 11.62
N GLN A 97 39.12 9.26 12.21
CA GLN A 97 38.95 9.33 13.65
C GLN A 97 39.70 8.20 14.37
N LEU A 98 39.60 6.97 13.85
CA LEU A 98 40.30 5.80 14.40
C LEU A 98 41.81 5.94 14.22
N TYR A 99 42.29 6.37 13.06
CA TYR A 99 43.72 6.62 12.79
C TYR A 99 44.33 7.56 13.84
N LEU A 100 43.63 8.66 14.14
CA LEU A 100 44.06 9.66 15.11
C LEU A 100 43.91 9.22 16.58
N SER A 101 43.13 8.16 16.84
CA SER A 101 42.79 7.68 18.17
C SER A 101 43.33 6.27 18.47
N GLY A 102 44.42 5.85 17.80
CA GLY A 102 45.12 4.60 18.10
C GLY A 102 44.85 3.46 17.11
N GLY A 103 44.26 3.74 15.96
CA GLY A 103 44.11 2.79 14.85
C GLY A 103 43.31 1.55 15.21
N ALA A 104 43.84 0.38 14.84
CA ALA A 104 43.17 -0.90 15.06
C ALA A 104 43.10 -1.33 16.54
N THR A 105 43.89 -0.72 17.43
CA THR A 105 43.80 -0.97 18.88
C THR A 105 42.73 -0.13 19.56
N ASN A 106 41.97 0.67 18.82
CA ASN A 106 40.88 1.46 19.39
C ASN A 106 39.65 0.57 19.68
N PRO A 107 39.03 0.64 20.87
CA PRO A 107 37.84 -0.16 21.20
C PRO A 107 36.63 0.04 20.27
N PHE A 108 36.56 1.18 19.58
CA PHE A 108 35.50 1.54 18.65
C PHE A 108 35.76 1.10 17.21
N VAL A 109 36.83 0.34 16.94
CA VAL A 109 37.09 -0.20 15.61
C VAL A 109 35.94 -1.10 15.11
N GLY A 110 35.20 -1.72 16.03
CA GLY A 110 33.98 -2.48 15.71
C GLY A 110 32.85 -1.65 15.09
N LEU A 111 32.88 -0.31 15.15
CA LEU A 111 31.92 0.56 14.47
C LEU A 111 31.97 0.43 12.93
N PHE A 112 33.04 -0.12 12.34
CA PHE A 112 33.02 -0.49 10.92
C PHE A 112 31.92 -1.51 10.60
N LEU A 113 31.62 -2.44 11.51
CA LEU A 113 30.52 -3.38 11.32
C LEU A 113 29.17 -2.67 11.25
N LEU A 114 28.99 -1.58 12.00
CA LEU A 114 27.79 -0.76 11.90
C LEU A 114 27.66 -0.15 10.50
N GLN A 115 28.75 0.33 9.90
CA GLN A 115 28.75 0.85 8.52
C GLN A 115 28.40 -0.23 7.49
N VAL A 116 28.89 -1.46 7.69
CA VAL A 116 28.54 -2.62 6.86
C VAL A 116 27.05 -2.96 7.00
N VAL A 117 26.52 -2.98 8.21
CA VAL A 117 25.09 -3.22 8.47
C VAL A 117 24.23 -2.17 7.78
N LEU A 118 24.59 -0.89 7.88
CA LEU A 118 23.89 0.18 7.17
C LEU A 118 23.99 -0.01 5.65
N GLY A 119 25.15 -0.38 5.13
CA GLY A 119 25.34 -0.74 3.72
C GLY A 119 24.47 -1.92 3.27
N ALA A 120 24.29 -2.94 4.10
CA ALA A 120 23.43 -4.09 3.80
C ALA A 120 21.94 -3.73 3.76
N ILE A 121 21.52 -2.74 4.55
CA ILE A 121 20.13 -2.30 4.64
C ILE A 121 19.78 -1.31 3.52
N LEU A 122 20.69 -0.39 3.19
CA LEU A 122 20.39 0.75 2.32
C LEU A 122 20.81 0.55 0.86
N LEU A 123 21.79 -0.34 0.60
CA LEU A 123 22.39 -0.48 -0.72
C LEU A 123 21.94 -1.76 -1.43
N LYS A 124 22.14 -1.78 -2.74
CA LYS A 124 22.06 -3.01 -3.54
C LYS A 124 23.16 -4.00 -3.14
N PRO A 125 22.92 -5.33 -3.28
CA PRO A 125 23.85 -6.36 -2.81
C PRO A 125 25.31 -6.19 -3.26
N VAL A 126 25.53 -5.81 -4.52
CA VAL A 126 26.88 -5.60 -5.08
C VAL A 126 27.63 -4.48 -4.35
N THR A 127 26.97 -3.34 -4.14
CA THR A 127 27.54 -2.19 -3.42
C THR A 127 27.68 -2.44 -1.91
N SER A 128 26.83 -3.30 -1.33
CA SER A 128 26.99 -3.74 0.07
C SER A 128 28.25 -4.59 0.24
N TRP A 129 28.54 -5.52 -0.69
CA TRP A 129 29.80 -6.28 -0.68
C TRP A 129 31.02 -5.39 -0.92
N ALA A 130 30.91 -4.37 -1.76
CA ALA A 130 31.96 -3.36 -1.90
C ALA A 130 32.22 -2.64 -0.57
N MET A 131 31.19 -2.35 0.24
CA MET A 131 31.35 -1.76 1.57
C MET A 131 32.14 -2.69 2.52
N VAL A 132 31.91 -4.01 2.47
CA VAL A 132 32.69 -5.00 3.23
C VAL A 132 34.16 -4.92 2.83
N ALA A 133 34.46 -4.92 1.53
CA ALA A 133 35.83 -4.83 1.03
C ALA A 133 36.52 -3.53 1.46
N VAL A 134 35.83 -2.38 1.34
CA VAL A 134 36.37 -1.07 1.74
C VAL A 134 36.63 -1.01 3.25
N THR A 135 35.68 -1.43 4.07
CA THR A 135 35.84 -1.40 5.54
C THR A 135 36.89 -2.38 6.03
N SER A 136 36.99 -3.57 5.43
CA SER A 136 38.06 -4.53 5.73
C SER A 136 39.44 -4.01 5.30
N GLY A 137 39.53 -3.36 4.14
CA GLY A 137 40.75 -2.70 3.68
C GLY A 137 41.17 -1.55 4.59
N ALA A 138 40.22 -0.72 5.03
CA ALA A 138 40.47 0.36 5.98
C ALA A 138 40.94 -0.18 7.33
N PHE A 139 40.30 -1.24 7.84
CA PHE A 139 40.72 -1.93 9.06
C PHE A 139 42.16 -2.46 8.94
N ALA A 140 42.47 -3.17 7.85
CA ALA A 140 43.82 -3.67 7.60
C ALA A 140 44.83 -2.52 7.53
N GLY A 141 44.50 -1.42 6.84
CA GLY A 141 45.35 -0.22 6.79
C GLY A 141 45.67 0.34 8.18
N LEU A 142 44.67 0.41 9.07
CA LEU A 142 44.83 0.87 10.45
C LEU A 142 45.64 -0.08 11.34
N THR A 143 45.88 -1.33 10.92
CA THR A 143 46.81 -2.24 11.62
C THR A 143 48.26 -1.98 11.26
N VAL A 144 48.51 -1.41 10.07
CA VAL A 144 49.86 -1.18 9.54
C VAL A 144 50.38 0.20 9.96
N ASP A 145 49.56 1.24 9.78
CA ASP A 145 49.91 2.61 10.13
C ASP A 145 48.76 3.31 10.86
N TYR A 146 49.11 3.96 11.97
CA TYR A 146 48.19 4.76 12.78
C TYR A 146 48.96 5.70 13.70
N HIS A 147 48.29 6.77 14.14
CA HIS A 147 48.87 7.69 15.10
C HIS A 147 48.97 7.02 16.48
N ARG A 148 50.20 6.80 16.94
CA ARG A 148 50.46 6.19 18.25
C ARG A 148 50.22 7.22 19.34
N LEU A 149 49.36 6.86 20.29
CA LEU A 149 49.06 7.70 21.44
C LEU A 149 49.97 7.37 22.61
N ASP A 150 50.44 8.42 23.28
CA ASP A 150 51.11 8.32 24.56
C ASP A 150 50.06 8.10 25.66
N LEU A 151 49.69 6.83 25.84
CA LEU A 151 48.73 6.42 26.84
C LEU A 151 49.38 6.37 28.24
N PRO A 152 48.65 6.78 29.30
CA PRO A 152 49.09 6.52 30.67
C PRO A 152 49.38 5.02 30.88
N PRO A 153 50.40 4.63 31.69
CA PRO A 153 50.79 3.23 31.86
C PRO A 153 49.65 2.30 32.29
N ALA A 154 48.69 2.81 33.08
CA ALA A 154 47.49 2.08 33.50
C ALA A 154 46.51 1.77 32.35
N MET A 155 46.62 2.47 31.22
CA MET A 155 45.76 2.34 30.04
C MET A 155 46.47 1.71 28.83
N ALA A 156 47.80 1.63 28.87
CA ALA A 156 48.61 1.11 27.76
C ALA A 156 48.43 -0.40 27.51
N SER A 157 47.79 -1.14 28.42
CA SER A 157 47.49 -2.55 28.22
C SER A 157 46.11 -2.77 27.59
N ASN A 158 46.01 -3.74 26.68
CA ASN A 158 44.76 -4.20 26.07
C ASN A 158 43.79 -4.89 27.06
N HIS A 159 44.16 -4.96 28.35
CA HIS A 159 43.34 -5.49 29.44
C HIS A 159 43.03 -4.41 30.49
N SER A 160 43.35 -3.14 30.21
CA SER A 160 43.03 -2.04 31.11
C SER A 160 41.51 -1.88 31.24
N LEU A 161 41.05 -1.50 32.44
CA LEU A 161 39.63 -1.30 32.71
C LEU A 161 38.96 -0.30 31.73
N PRO A 162 39.59 0.85 31.39
CA PRO A 162 39.02 1.77 30.41
C PRO A 162 38.88 1.17 29.01
N TYR A 163 39.84 0.35 28.58
CA TYR A 163 39.78 -0.37 27.31
C TYR A 163 38.62 -1.39 27.29
N LEU A 164 38.47 -2.17 28.37
CA LEU A 164 37.37 -3.15 28.51
C LEU A 164 35.99 -2.46 28.53
N ILE A 165 35.87 -1.34 29.24
CA ILE A 165 34.63 -0.54 29.25
C ILE A 165 34.34 0.00 27.86
N GLY A 166 35.35 0.52 27.15
CA GLY A 166 35.20 1.00 25.77
C GLY A 166 34.73 -0.10 24.82
N ASN A 167 35.31 -1.30 24.92
CA ASN A 167 34.95 -2.43 24.06
C ASN A 167 33.55 -2.97 24.40
N TRP A 168 33.20 -3.05 25.69
CA TRP A 168 31.85 -3.39 26.14
C TRP A 168 30.82 -2.38 25.62
N PHE A 169 31.09 -1.08 25.79
CA PHE A 169 30.20 -0.03 25.31
C PHE A 169 30.03 -0.08 23.78
N ASN A 170 31.12 -0.24 23.02
CA ASN A 170 31.07 -0.41 21.57
C ASN A 170 30.25 -1.63 21.16
N PHE A 171 30.47 -2.78 21.80
CA PHE A 171 29.70 -4.00 21.55
C PHE A 171 28.21 -3.81 21.86
N THR A 172 27.87 -3.27 23.02
CA THR A 172 26.48 -3.01 23.43
C THR A 172 25.81 -2.03 22.48
N LEU A 173 26.49 -0.94 22.10
CA LEU A 173 25.98 0.03 21.13
C LEU A 173 25.70 -0.63 19.77
N ALA A 174 26.64 -1.41 19.25
CA ALA A 174 26.47 -2.12 17.99
C ALA A 174 25.31 -3.12 18.06
N ALA A 175 25.24 -3.92 19.12
CA ALA A 175 24.18 -4.92 19.31
C ALA A 175 22.79 -4.27 19.41
N VAL A 176 22.64 -3.20 20.20
CA VAL A 176 21.38 -2.45 20.32
C VAL A 176 20.96 -1.89 18.97
N LEU A 177 21.86 -1.23 18.25
CA LEU A 177 21.55 -0.68 16.93
C LEU A 177 21.14 -1.77 15.94
N ILE A 178 21.87 -2.89 15.89
CA ILE A 178 21.54 -4.04 15.04
C ILE A 178 20.13 -4.56 15.37
N VAL A 179 19.82 -4.80 16.64
CA VAL A 179 18.49 -5.30 17.06
C VAL A 179 17.39 -4.32 16.67
N LEU A 180 17.59 -3.01 16.89
CA LEU A 180 16.61 -1.98 16.52
C LEU A 180 16.36 -1.99 15.00
N PHE A 181 17.42 -2.07 14.19
CA PHE A 181 17.30 -2.11 12.73
C PHE A 181 16.67 -3.39 12.21
N VAL A 182 17.19 -4.56 12.61
CA VAL A 182 16.70 -5.86 12.17
C VAL A 182 15.23 -6.03 12.56
N THR A 183 14.85 -5.67 13.79
CA THR A 183 13.45 -5.74 14.24
C THR A 183 12.55 -4.83 13.41
N ARG A 184 13.00 -3.60 13.11
CA ARG A 184 12.25 -2.67 12.26
C ARG A 184 12.07 -3.22 10.85
N ILE A 185 13.12 -3.81 10.27
CA ILE A 185 13.08 -4.41 8.93
C ILE A 185 12.13 -5.59 8.89
N ALA A 186 12.23 -6.50 9.88
CA ALA A 186 11.35 -7.67 9.98
C ALA A 186 9.87 -7.27 10.10
N ARG A 187 9.56 -6.25 10.92
CA ARG A 187 8.21 -5.69 11.04
C ARG A 187 7.72 -5.11 9.72
N ASN A 188 8.52 -4.27 9.06
CA ASN A 188 8.17 -3.70 7.76
C ASN A 188 7.91 -4.78 6.69
N LEU A 189 8.71 -5.84 6.69
CA LEU A 189 8.53 -6.97 5.76
C LEU A 189 7.24 -7.73 6.05
N SER A 190 6.99 -8.05 7.33
CA SER A 190 5.77 -8.76 7.75
C SER A 190 4.50 -7.96 7.44
N GLU A 191 4.50 -6.64 7.68
CA GLU A 191 3.37 -5.77 7.30
C GLU A 191 3.15 -5.74 5.79
N ARG A 192 4.24 -5.69 5.01
CA ARG A 192 4.15 -5.69 3.55
C ARG A 192 3.58 -7.01 3.03
N ASP A 193 4.03 -8.12 3.58
CA ASP A 193 3.58 -9.46 3.18
C ASP A 193 2.10 -9.67 3.55
N ALA A 194 1.66 -9.19 4.71
CA ALA A 194 0.24 -9.19 5.10
C ALA A 194 -0.62 -8.36 4.14
N ARG A 195 -0.15 -7.17 3.73
CA ARG A 195 -0.87 -6.35 2.73
C ARG A 195 -0.93 -7.02 1.36
N LEU A 196 0.16 -7.66 0.92
CA LEU A 196 0.18 -8.42 -0.33
C LEU A 196 -0.78 -9.61 -0.29
N ALA A 197 -0.88 -10.31 0.84
CA ALA A 197 -1.82 -11.38 1.03
C ALA A 197 -3.28 -10.89 0.94
N ALA A 198 -3.60 -9.77 1.61
CA ALA A 198 -4.94 -9.17 1.56
C ALA A 198 -5.34 -8.77 0.13
N LEU A 199 -4.44 -8.14 -0.62
CA LEU A 199 -4.70 -7.76 -2.02
C LEU A 199 -4.93 -8.98 -2.93
N ARG A 200 -4.15 -10.05 -2.72
CA ARG A 200 -4.35 -11.31 -3.47
C ARG A 200 -5.69 -11.95 -3.16
N GLN A 201 -6.11 -11.94 -1.89
CA GLN A 201 -7.42 -12.47 -1.51
C GLN A 201 -8.56 -11.68 -2.15
N GLN A 202 -8.51 -10.35 -2.10
CA GLN A 202 -9.51 -9.49 -2.74
C GLN A 202 -9.57 -9.71 -4.27
N SER A 203 -8.41 -9.90 -4.91
CA SER A 203 -8.34 -10.24 -6.33
C SER A 203 -9.01 -11.59 -6.62
N ALA A 204 -8.77 -12.61 -5.80
CA ALA A 204 -9.36 -13.94 -5.97
C ALA A 204 -10.89 -13.92 -5.77
N GLU A 205 -11.38 -13.18 -4.75
CA GLU A 205 -12.81 -13.00 -4.52
C GLU A 205 -13.49 -12.29 -5.70
N THR A 206 -12.85 -11.24 -6.24
CA THR A 206 -13.36 -10.51 -7.41
C THR A 206 -13.40 -11.40 -8.66
N GLU A 207 -12.34 -12.17 -8.91
CA GLU A 207 -12.29 -13.11 -10.04
C GLU A 207 -13.39 -14.17 -9.94
N HIS A 208 -13.64 -14.68 -8.73
CA HIS A 208 -14.70 -15.65 -8.49
C HIS A 208 -16.09 -15.06 -8.76
N ILE A 209 -16.35 -13.83 -8.29
CA ILE A 209 -17.61 -13.12 -8.57
C ILE A 209 -17.79 -12.90 -10.08
N VAL A 210 -16.76 -12.45 -10.79
CA VAL A 210 -16.83 -12.23 -12.24
C VAL A 210 -17.09 -13.53 -12.98
N ARG A 211 -16.42 -14.64 -12.63
CA ARG A 211 -16.67 -15.95 -13.25
C ARG A 211 -18.09 -16.44 -13.02
N MET A 212 -18.61 -16.31 -11.80
CA MET A 212 -20.02 -16.64 -11.52
C MET A 212 -20.96 -15.74 -12.33
N GLY A 213 -20.68 -14.43 -12.43
CA GLY A 213 -21.46 -13.50 -13.24
C GLY A 213 -21.48 -13.89 -14.72
N LEU A 214 -20.33 -14.25 -15.30
CA LEU A 214 -20.24 -14.69 -16.70
C LEU A 214 -21.00 -16.00 -16.95
N LEU A 215 -20.91 -16.98 -16.05
CA LEU A 215 -21.66 -18.23 -16.16
C LEU A 215 -23.17 -18.00 -16.04
N ALA A 216 -23.56 -17.13 -15.10
CA ALA A 216 -24.96 -16.80 -14.86
C ALA A 216 -25.57 -16.01 -16.03
N SER A 217 -24.82 -15.08 -16.64
CA SER A 217 -25.21 -14.38 -17.86
C SER A 217 -25.35 -15.34 -19.05
N GLY A 218 -24.37 -16.22 -19.28
CA GLY A 218 -24.44 -17.23 -20.34
C GLY A 218 -25.66 -18.14 -20.21
N ALA A 219 -25.90 -18.67 -19.00
CA ALA A 219 -27.09 -19.48 -18.71
C ALA A 219 -28.39 -18.69 -18.89
N ALA A 220 -28.39 -17.41 -18.52
CA ALA A 220 -29.58 -16.58 -18.64
C ALA A 220 -29.94 -16.25 -20.09
N HIS A 221 -28.95 -16.05 -20.97
CA HIS A 221 -29.17 -15.86 -22.39
C HIS A 221 -29.72 -17.13 -23.06
N GLU A 222 -29.14 -18.29 -22.75
CA GLU A 222 -29.58 -19.57 -23.31
C GLU A 222 -30.98 -19.98 -22.83
N LEU A 223 -31.39 -19.62 -21.60
CA LEU A 223 -32.74 -19.89 -21.08
C LEU A 223 -33.78 -18.81 -21.43
N GLY A 224 -33.36 -17.56 -21.68
CA GLY A 224 -34.27 -16.47 -22.02
C GLY A 224 -35.01 -16.67 -23.34
N THR A 225 -34.34 -17.29 -24.32
CA THR A 225 -34.90 -17.61 -25.64
C THR A 225 -36.02 -18.65 -25.56
N PRO A 226 -35.82 -19.87 -25.01
CA PRO A 226 -36.88 -20.87 -24.92
C PRO A 226 -38.05 -20.41 -24.05
N LEU A 227 -37.82 -19.69 -22.95
CA LEU A 227 -38.91 -19.13 -22.13
C LEU A 227 -39.72 -18.07 -22.89
N SER A 228 -39.09 -17.30 -23.77
CA SER A 228 -39.81 -16.36 -24.62
C SER A 228 -40.64 -17.06 -25.67
N THR A 229 -40.13 -18.14 -26.26
CA THR A 229 -40.91 -19.00 -27.18
C THR A 229 -42.12 -19.61 -26.48
N VAL A 230 -41.95 -20.16 -25.27
CA VAL A 230 -43.06 -20.75 -24.49
C VAL A 230 -44.09 -19.68 -24.12
N ALA A 231 -43.65 -18.49 -23.69
CA ALA A 231 -44.57 -17.39 -23.38
C ALA A 231 -45.44 -16.97 -24.58
N VAL A 232 -44.88 -16.95 -25.79
CA VAL A 232 -45.64 -16.65 -27.02
C VAL A 232 -46.65 -17.76 -27.30
N ALA A 233 -46.24 -19.03 -27.22
CA ALA A 233 -47.14 -20.16 -27.44
C ALA A 233 -48.32 -20.18 -26.45
N LEU A 234 -48.06 -19.92 -25.17
CA LEU A 234 -49.11 -19.80 -24.14
C LEU A 234 -50.06 -18.63 -24.44
N GLY A 235 -49.53 -17.49 -24.91
CA GLY A 235 -50.33 -16.34 -25.33
C GLY A 235 -51.20 -16.61 -26.55
N ASP A 236 -50.74 -17.46 -27.47
CA ASP A 236 -51.53 -17.91 -28.63
C ASP A 236 -52.64 -18.88 -28.21
N TRP A 237 -52.35 -19.81 -27.29
CA TRP A 237 -53.35 -20.73 -26.72
C TRP A 237 -54.42 -20.02 -25.89
N ALA A 238 -54.07 -18.93 -25.21
CA ALA A 238 -55.03 -18.12 -24.46
C ALA A 238 -56.08 -17.48 -25.38
N ARG A 239 -55.77 -17.31 -26.67
CA ARG A 239 -56.66 -16.75 -27.69
C ARG A 239 -57.42 -17.83 -28.47
N ASP A 240 -57.12 -19.12 -28.23
CA ASP A 240 -57.83 -20.23 -28.87
C ASP A 240 -59.23 -20.38 -28.26
N PRO A 241 -60.31 -20.27 -29.06
CA PRO A 241 -61.69 -20.41 -28.58
C PRO A 241 -61.98 -21.75 -27.87
N ALA A 242 -61.25 -22.81 -28.23
CA ALA A 242 -61.43 -24.15 -27.63
C ALA A 242 -60.88 -24.24 -26.20
N ILE A 243 -59.92 -23.38 -25.85
CA ILE A 243 -59.32 -23.31 -24.51
C ILE A 243 -60.02 -22.24 -23.69
N ALA A 244 -60.31 -21.08 -24.29
CA ALA A 244 -61.03 -19.98 -23.64
C ALA A 244 -62.49 -20.35 -23.26
N GLY A 245 -63.08 -21.33 -23.94
CA GLY A 245 -64.42 -21.83 -23.66
C GLY A 245 -64.52 -22.82 -22.49
N ASP A 246 -63.38 -23.31 -21.97
CA ASP A 246 -63.34 -24.27 -20.85
C ASP A 246 -62.66 -23.62 -19.63
N PRO A 247 -63.42 -23.29 -18.57
CA PRO A 247 -62.89 -22.55 -17.43
C PRO A 247 -61.76 -23.30 -16.69
N ALA A 248 -61.75 -24.63 -16.67
CA ALA A 248 -60.69 -25.39 -16.01
C ALA A 248 -59.35 -25.30 -16.79
N ARG A 249 -59.40 -25.35 -18.12
CA ARG A 249 -58.22 -25.20 -18.97
C ARG A 249 -57.70 -23.78 -19.03
N ALA A 250 -58.61 -22.80 -18.95
CA ALA A 250 -58.24 -21.39 -18.87
C ALA A 250 -57.48 -21.08 -17.57
N GLU A 251 -57.88 -21.69 -16.45
CA GLU A 251 -57.19 -21.57 -15.16
C GLU A 251 -55.79 -22.20 -15.21
N GLU A 252 -55.64 -23.44 -15.70
CA GLU A 252 -54.32 -24.07 -15.87
C GLU A 252 -53.37 -23.26 -16.76
N LEU A 253 -53.89 -22.64 -17.83
CA LEU A 253 -53.09 -21.80 -18.72
C LEU A 253 -52.64 -20.50 -18.03
N ALA A 254 -53.49 -19.92 -17.19
CA ALA A 254 -53.16 -18.74 -16.40
C ALA A 254 -52.01 -19.04 -15.42
N ASP A 255 -52.06 -20.20 -14.74
CA ASP A 255 -51.01 -20.66 -13.83
C ASP A 255 -49.67 -20.86 -14.56
N MET A 256 -49.68 -21.55 -15.72
CA MET A 256 -48.47 -21.72 -16.54
C MET A 256 -47.88 -20.39 -17.00
N THR A 257 -48.73 -19.42 -17.35
CA THR A 257 -48.30 -18.09 -17.76
C THR A 257 -47.65 -17.33 -16.60
N ALA A 258 -48.21 -17.44 -15.40
CA ALA A 258 -47.65 -16.85 -14.18
C ALA A 258 -46.27 -17.43 -13.85
N GLU A 259 -46.09 -18.75 -13.96
CA GLU A 259 -44.80 -19.41 -13.70
C GLU A 259 -43.72 -19.04 -14.73
N ILE A 260 -44.08 -18.93 -16.01
CA ILE A 260 -43.14 -18.46 -17.04
C ILE A 260 -42.74 -16.99 -16.80
N ALA A 261 -43.68 -16.14 -16.39
CA ALA A 261 -43.40 -14.76 -16.02
C ALA A 261 -42.44 -14.69 -14.81
N ARG A 262 -42.65 -15.55 -13.81
CA ARG A 262 -41.77 -15.68 -12.64
C ARG A 262 -40.35 -16.12 -13.02
N CYS A 263 -40.23 -17.12 -13.90
CA CYS A 263 -38.94 -17.57 -14.42
C CYS A 263 -38.19 -16.45 -15.14
N LYS A 264 -38.89 -15.68 -16.00
CA LYS A 264 -38.30 -14.52 -16.69
C LYS A 264 -37.85 -13.42 -15.72
N ALA A 265 -38.60 -13.17 -14.65
CA ALA A 265 -38.23 -12.18 -13.64
C ALA A 265 -36.94 -12.60 -12.90
N ILE A 266 -36.83 -13.88 -12.48
CA ILE A 266 -35.63 -14.42 -11.84
C ILE A 266 -34.41 -14.29 -12.75
N LEU A 267 -34.55 -14.70 -14.02
CA LEU A 267 -33.49 -14.59 -15.03
C LEU A 267 -33.04 -13.17 -15.29
N SER A 268 -33.98 -12.23 -15.35
CA SER A 268 -33.68 -10.80 -15.52
C SER A 268 -32.91 -10.25 -14.31
N GLY A 269 -33.27 -10.68 -13.09
CA GLY A 269 -32.54 -10.34 -11.87
C GLY A 269 -31.09 -10.86 -11.87
N ILE A 270 -30.86 -12.06 -12.40
CA ILE A 270 -29.53 -12.66 -12.54
C ILE A 270 -28.67 -11.86 -13.53
N LEU A 271 -29.21 -11.50 -14.70
CA LEU A 271 -28.50 -10.68 -15.70
C LEU A 271 -28.10 -9.31 -15.16
N LEU A 272 -29.00 -8.69 -14.40
CA LEU A 272 -28.76 -7.41 -13.73
C LEU A 272 -27.62 -7.51 -12.71
N ALA A 273 -27.61 -8.57 -11.89
CA ALA A 273 -26.58 -8.83 -10.89
C ALA A 273 -25.22 -9.17 -11.50
N ALA A 274 -25.20 -9.81 -12.68
CA ALA A 274 -23.99 -10.11 -13.44
C ALA A 274 -23.39 -8.87 -14.14
N GLY A 275 -24.05 -7.70 -14.08
CA GLY A 275 -23.55 -6.46 -14.67
C GLY A 275 -23.74 -6.36 -16.19
N GLU A 276 -24.44 -7.31 -16.81
CA GLU A 276 -24.91 -7.16 -18.19
C GLU A 276 -26.13 -6.23 -18.19
N VAL A 277 -25.84 -4.94 -18.33
CA VAL A 277 -26.84 -3.96 -18.77
C VAL A 277 -27.22 -4.36 -20.19
N THR A 278 -28.43 -4.92 -20.37
CA THR A 278 -29.01 -5.15 -21.70
C THR A 278 -28.88 -3.85 -22.49
N GLY A 279 -28.13 -3.91 -23.60
CA GLY A 279 -27.49 -2.78 -24.27
C GLY A 279 -28.40 -1.77 -24.98
N ASP A 280 -29.29 -1.12 -24.24
CA ASP A 280 -29.87 0.15 -24.69
C ASP A 280 -28.96 1.31 -24.23
N ALA A 281 -28.63 2.20 -25.16
CA ALA A 281 -27.75 3.33 -24.91
C ALA A 281 -28.28 4.19 -23.74
N PRO A 282 -27.44 4.59 -22.78
CA PRO A 282 -27.88 5.42 -21.67
C PRO A 282 -28.45 6.75 -22.19
N GLU A 283 -29.68 7.05 -21.82
CA GLU A 283 -30.42 8.17 -22.36
C GLU A 283 -30.16 9.42 -21.50
N ARG A 284 -29.89 10.56 -22.16
CA ARG A 284 -29.82 11.85 -21.48
C ARG A 284 -31.23 12.30 -21.15
N THR A 285 -31.53 12.38 -19.86
CA THR A 285 -32.83 12.81 -19.34
C THR A 285 -32.63 13.78 -18.18
N THR A 286 -33.72 14.23 -17.56
CA THR A 286 -33.66 14.97 -16.31
C THR A 286 -34.15 14.08 -15.16
N LEU A 287 -33.61 14.32 -13.96
CA LEU A 287 -33.95 13.52 -12.77
C LEU A 287 -35.46 13.52 -12.53
N ARG A 288 -36.11 14.68 -12.70
CA ARG A 288 -37.57 14.82 -12.56
C ARG A 288 -38.33 13.99 -13.58
N ARG A 289 -37.94 14.07 -14.86
CA ARG A 289 -38.58 13.32 -15.96
C ARG A 289 -38.40 11.81 -15.79
N PHE A 290 -37.21 11.38 -15.36
CA PHE A 290 -36.91 9.97 -15.13
C PHE A 290 -37.75 9.37 -14.00
N LEU A 291 -37.76 10.01 -12.82
CA LEU A 291 -38.49 9.50 -11.65
C LEU A 291 -40.01 9.54 -11.87
N SER A 292 -40.54 10.66 -12.37
CA SER A 292 -41.97 10.77 -12.68
C SER A 292 -42.43 9.73 -13.72
N GLY A 293 -41.60 9.44 -14.73
CA GLY A 293 -41.88 8.40 -15.71
C GLY A 293 -41.89 6.99 -15.13
N ILE A 294 -41.00 6.68 -14.17
CA ILE A 294 -40.99 5.38 -13.47
C ILE A 294 -42.24 5.23 -12.62
N VAL A 295 -42.52 6.22 -11.76
CA VAL A 295 -43.67 6.19 -10.85
C VAL A 295 -44.97 6.07 -11.63
N LYS A 296 -45.15 6.87 -12.69
CA LYS A 296 -46.37 6.83 -13.51
C LYS A 296 -46.62 5.44 -14.11
N ARG A 297 -45.58 4.82 -14.69
CA ARG A 297 -45.69 3.47 -15.27
C ARG A 297 -45.94 2.40 -14.22
N TRP A 298 -45.40 2.57 -13.02
CA TRP A 298 -45.62 1.62 -11.93
C TRP A 298 -47.06 1.71 -11.39
N ASP A 299 -47.59 2.93 -11.26
CA ASP A 299 -48.97 3.19 -10.81
C ASP A 299 -50.03 2.70 -11.83
N GLU A 300 -49.71 2.68 -13.13
CA GLU A 300 -50.57 2.05 -14.15
C GLU A 300 -50.85 0.56 -13.87
N GLY A 301 -49.89 -0.15 -13.25
CA GLY A 301 -50.05 -1.55 -12.83
C GLY A 301 -50.57 -1.73 -11.40
N HIS A 302 -50.45 -0.69 -10.56
CA HIS A 302 -50.78 -0.73 -9.12
C HIS A 302 -51.56 0.52 -8.69
N PRO A 303 -52.80 0.73 -9.17
CA PRO A 303 -53.49 2.01 -9.07
C PRO A 303 -53.67 2.46 -7.62
N GLY A 304 -53.11 3.62 -7.27
CA GLY A 304 -53.32 4.28 -5.97
C GLY A 304 -52.44 3.76 -4.83
N LEU A 305 -51.43 2.92 -5.13
CA LEU A 305 -50.48 2.40 -4.14
C LEU A 305 -49.24 3.29 -3.97
N VAL A 306 -49.05 4.30 -4.82
CA VAL A 306 -47.89 5.19 -4.76
C VAL A 306 -48.29 6.67 -4.79
N ARG A 307 -47.68 7.48 -3.91
CA ARG A 307 -47.80 8.94 -3.94
C ARG A 307 -46.44 9.56 -4.21
N PHE A 308 -46.30 10.23 -5.36
CA PHE A 308 -45.06 10.90 -5.73
C PHE A 308 -45.06 12.37 -5.30
N GLU A 309 -44.29 12.69 -4.27
CA GLU A 309 -44.07 14.07 -3.82
C GLU A 309 -42.69 14.58 -4.28
N ASP A 310 -42.69 15.47 -5.26
CA ASP A 310 -41.46 16.00 -5.82
C ASP A 310 -40.91 17.17 -4.99
N ARG A 311 -39.91 16.87 -4.16
CA ARG A 311 -39.13 17.86 -3.40
C ARG A 311 -37.74 18.13 -3.99
N LEU A 312 -37.55 17.79 -5.26
CA LEU A 312 -36.31 18.06 -5.95
C LEU A 312 -36.20 19.58 -6.20
N GLY A 313 -35.02 20.14 -5.95
CA GLY A 313 -34.70 21.53 -6.30
C GLY A 313 -34.61 21.75 -7.82
N PRO A 314 -33.66 22.57 -8.33
CA PRO A 314 -33.53 22.77 -9.78
C PRO A 314 -33.29 21.44 -10.50
N ASP A 315 -34.02 21.22 -11.60
CA ASP A 315 -34.03 19.94 -12.32
C ASP A 315 -32.64 19.64 -12.91
N ARG A 316 -32.07 18.49 -12.53
CA ARG A 316 -30.69 18.12 -12.89
C ARG A 316 -30.71 17.18 -14.08
N ALA A 317 -29.87 17.49 -15.08
CA ALA A 317 -29.59 16.55 -16.15
C ALA A 317 -28.86 15.33 -15.60
N ILE A 318 -29.37 14.15 -15.93
CA ILE A 318 -28.77 12.86 -15.57
C ILE A 318 -28.60 12.02 -16.83
N VAL A 319 -27.69 11.06 -16.74
CA VAL A 319 -27.57 9.97 -17.70
C VAL A 319 -28.17 8.77 -17.00
N ALA A 320 -29.34 8.33 -17.46
CA ALA A 320 -30.06 7.22 -16.85
C ALA A 320 -29.93 5.98 -17.73
N ASP A 321 -29.71 4.83 -17.10
CA ASP A 321 -29.79 3.52 -17.75
C ASP A 321 -31.02 2.76 -17.26
N ARG A 322 -31.32 1.66 -17.96
CA ARG A 322 -32.47 0.80 -17.62
C ARG A 322 -32.25 0.06 -16.29
N ALA A 323 -31.00 -0.16 -15.88
CA ALA A 323 -30.68 -0.81 -14.62
C ALA A 323 -31.09 0.02 -13.41
N LEU A 324 -30.87 1.34 -13.45
CA LEU A 324 -31.35 2.28 -12.44
C LEU A 324 -32.88 2.30 -12.38
N SER A 325 -33.55 2.22 -13.54
CA SER A 325 -35.02 2.15 -13.60
C SER A 325 -35.54 0.87 -12.96
N GLN A 326 -34.93 -0.27 -13.27
CA GLN A 326 -35.33 -1.57 -12.73
C GLN A 326 -35.07 -1.66 -11.22
N ALA A 327 -33.94 -1.14 -10.74
CA ALA A 327 -33.65 -1.10 -9.31
C ALA A 327 -34.71 -0.31 -8.52
N LEU A 328 -35.17 0.82 -9.08
CA LEU A 328 -36.24 1.62 -8.47
C LEU A 328 -37.58 0.90 -8.49
N VAL A 329 -37.93 0.22 -9.58
CA VAL A 329 -39.15 -0.60 -9.66
C VAL A 329 -39.12 -1.73 -8.63
N ASN A 330 -38.01 -2.46 -8.51
CA ASN A 330 -37.86 -3.52 -7.51
C ASN A 330 -38.03 -3.01 -6.07
N VAL A 331 -37.58 -1.78 -5.77
CA VAL A 331 -37.81 -1.17 -4.45
C VAL A 331 -39.30 -0.88 -4.22
N LEU A 332 -40.02 -0.42 -5.24
CA LEU A 332 -41.46 -0.18 -5.17
C LEU A 332 -42.24 -1.50 -5.00
N ASP A 333 -41.89 -2.53 -5.77
CA ASP A 333 -42.50 -3.86 -5.67
C ASP A 333 -42.30 -4.45 -4.26
N ASN A 334 -41.07 -4.39 -3.72
CA ASN A 334 -40.77 -4.84 -2.37
C ASN A 334 -41.57 -4.07 -1.30
N ALA A 335 -41.79 -2.76 -1.50
CA ALA A 335 -42.57 -1.96 -0.57
C ALA A 335 -44.06 -2.34 -0.60
N ALA A 336 -44.60 -2.61 -1.79
CA ALA A 336 -45.98 -3.07 -1.97
C ALA A 336 -46.20 -4.46 -1.35
N GLU A 337 -45.28 -5.40 -1.59
CA GLU A 337 -45.31 -6.75 -0.97
C GLU A 337 -45.22 -6.68 0.56
N ALA A 338 -44.48 -5.72 1.11
CA ALA A 338 -44.39 -5.49 2.55
C ALA A 338 -45.64 -4.81 3.16
N GLY A 339 -46.66 -4.49 2.35
CA GLY A 339 -47.94 -3.93 2.80
C GLY A 339 -47.97 -2.40 2.92
N ALA A 340 -47.04 -1.69 2.26
CA ALA A 340 -47.05 -0.23 2.23
C ALA A 340 -48.33 0.32 1.56
N ARG A 341 -48.78 1.50 2.01
CA ARG A 341 -49.90 2.26 1.43
C ARG A 341 -49.43 3.68 1.10
N ALA A 342 -50.05 4.30 0.09
CA ALA A 342 -49.73 5.62 -0.44
C ALA A 342 -49.89 6.78 0.56
#